data_AF-A0A6L3N259-F1
#
_entry.id   AF-A0A6L3N259-F1
#
_cell.length_a   1.000
_cell.length_b   1.000
_cell.length_c   1.000
_cell.angle_alpha   90.00
_cell.angle_beta   90.00
_cell.angle_gamma   90.00
#
_symmetry.space_group_name_H-M   'P 1'
#
loop_
_entity.id
_entity.type
_entity.pdbx_description
1 polymer ?
#
loop_
_entity_poly.entity_id
_entity_poly.type
_entity_poly.pdbx_seq_one_letter_code
_entity_poly.pdbx_strand_id
1 'polypeptide(L)'
;MTIPTRWLVVSPHLDDAVFSCGQLLAQSPGSVVVTVFAGIPAHGTAAPPWDRRAGFRTADEAMRTRRDEDRRALGTLGAHAVWLDFLDDQYDTP
;
A
#
# COMPACT_ATOMS: atom_id res chain seq x y z
N MET A 1 -28.84 -16.87 -6.89
CA MET A 1 -27.67 -16.39 -6.12
C MET A 1 -26.97 -15.35 -6.97
N THR A 2 -26.88 -14.10 -6.52
CA THR A 2 -26.09 -13.08 -7.19
C THR A 2 -24.63 -13.28 -6.82
N ILE A 3 -23.73 -13.30 -7.81
CA ILE A 3 -22.30 -13.26 -7.53
C ILE A 3 -22.00 -11.85 -7.03
N PRO A 4 -21.40 -11.68 -5.83
CA PRO A 4 -21.05 -10.35 -5.35
C PRO A 4 -20.02 -9.71 -6.29
N THR A 5 -20.25 -8.46 -6.65
CA THR A 5 -19.30 -7.66 -7.43
C THR A 5 -17.99 -7.54 -6.65
N ARG A 6 -16.87 -7.76 -7.35
CA ARG A 6 -15.52 -7.54 -6.82
C ARG A 6 -14.79 -6.57 -7.71
N TRP A 7 -14.13 -5.60 -7.10
CA TRP A 7 -13.31 -4.63 -7.81
C TRP A 7 -11.85 -5.05 -7.83
N LEU A 8 -11.17 -4.71 -8.91
CA LEU A 8 -9.72 -4.60 -8.94
C LEU A 8 -9.40 -3.10 -8.94
N VAL A 9 -8.82 -2.61 -7.86
CA VAL A 9 -8.40 -1.21 -7.71
C VAL A 9 -6.89 -1.14 -7.87
N VAL A 10 -6.41 -0.26 -8.74
CA VAL A 10 -4.98 0.02 -8.88
C VAL A 10 -4.66 1.27 -8.08
N SER A 11 -3.87 1.11 -7.03
CA SER A 11 -3.44 2.15 -6.10
C SER A 11 -2.00 2.55 -6.41
N PRO A 12 -1.67 3.84 -6.57
CA PRO A 12 -0.28 4.25 -6.65
C PRO A 12 0.49 3.90 -5.37
N HIS A 13 0.01 4.35 -4.20
CA HIS A 13 0.67 4.15 -2.91
C HIS A 13 -0.19 3.38 -1.90
N LEU A 14 0.43 3.04 -0.76
CA LEU A 14 -0.09 2.21 0.35
C LEU A 14 -1.09 2.97 1.25
N ASP A 15 -2.06 3.65 0.62
CA ASP A 15 -3.09 4.48 1.26
C ASP A 15 -4.15 4.94 0.24
N ASP A 16 -3.73 5.30 -0.98
CA ASP A 16 -4.57 5.94 -2.01
C ASP A 16 -5.90 5.22 -2.25
N ALA A 17 -5.91 3.89 -2.41
CA ALA A 17 -7.15 3.13 -2.62
C ALA A 17 -8.09 3.18 -1.42
N VAL A 18 -7.56 3.16 -0.19
CA VAL A 18 -8.38 3.25 1.03
C VAL A 18 -8.94 4.66 1.18
N PHE A 19 -8.13 5.69 0.98
CA PHE A 19 -8.57 7.08 1.09
C PHE A 19 -9.53 7.50 -0.03
N SER A 20 -9.36 6.97 -1.23
CA SER A 20 -10.17 7.36 -2.40
C SER A 20 -11.42 6.49 -2.56
N CYS A 21 -11.35 5.21 -2.20
CA CYS A 21 -12.38 4.21 -2.52
C CYS A 21 -12.75 3.30 -1.33
N GLY A 22 -12.36 3.62 -0.10
CA GLY A 22 -12.54 2.76 1.07
C GLY A 22 -13.99 2.31 1.29
N GLN A 23 -14.97 3.19 1.09
CA GLN A 23 -16.39 2.83 1.22
C GLN A 23 -16.86 1.86 0.12
N LEU A 24 -16.40 2.03 -1.12
CA LEU A 24 -16.70 1.10 -2.23
C LEU A 24 -16.12 -0.30 -1.94
N LEU A 25 -14.89 -0.33 -1.42
CA LEU A 25 -14.20 -1.56 -1.04
C LEU A 25 -14.94 -2.27 0.11
N ALA A 26 -15.34 -1.54 1.16
CA ALA A 26 -16.09 -2.10 2.29
C ALA A 26 -17.46 -2.69 1.88
N GLN A 27 -18.10 -2.10 0.87
CA GLN A 27 -19.36 -2.61 0.31
C GLN A 27 -19.18 -3.80 -0.64
N SER A 28 -17.92 -4.11 -1.02
CA SER A 28 -17.59 -5.17 -1.97
C SER A 28 -16.49 -6.11 -1.44
N PRO A 29 -16.73 -6.87 -0.33
CA PRO A 29 -15.73 -7.77 0.24
C PRO A 29 -15.20 -8.79 -0.78
N GLY A 30 -13.91 -9.11 -0.66
CA GLY A 30 -13.17 -9.94 -1.61
C GLY A 30 -12.64 -9.18 -2.83
N SER A 31 -12.81 -7.85 -2.88
CA SER A 31 -12.11 -6.98 -3.83
C SER A 31 -10.61 -7.02 -3.63
N VAL A 32 -9.85 -6.74 -4.68
CA VAL A 32 -8.39 -6.75 -4.69
C VAL A 32 -7.87 -5.34 -4.94
N VAL A 33 -6.90 -4.92 -4.13
CA VAL A 33 -6.16 -3.68 -4.31
C VAL A 33 -4.74 -4.04 -4.74
N VAL A 34 -4.35 -3.61 -5.94
CA VAL A 34 -2.99 -3.71 -6.45
C VAL A 34 -2.28 -2.41 -6.18
N THR A 35 -1.29 -2.40 -5.30
CA THR A 35 -0.49 -1.21 -5.01
C THR A 35 0.80 -1.22 -5.82
N VAL A 36 1.00 -0.20 -6.65
CA VAL A 36 2.10 -0.12 -7.62
C VAL A 36 3.42 0.15 -6.93
N PHE A 37 3.52 1.24 -6.17
CA PHE A 37 4.76 1.68 -5.52
C PHE A 37 4.91 1.10 -4.12
N ALA A 38 4.79 -0.23 -4.04
CA ALA A 38 4.91 -0.96 -2.79
C ALA A 38 6.28 -1.62 -2.61
N GLY A 39 7.25 -1.43 -3.50
CA GLY A 39 8.59 -2.02 -3.42
C GLY A 39 9.33 -1.66 -2.13
N ILE A 40 10.21 -2.57 -1.68
CA ILE A 40 11.03 -2.35 -0.48
C ILE A 40 12.44 -1.95 -0.94
N PRO A 41 12.92 -0.75 -0.59
CA PRO A 41 14.30 -0.34 -0.87
C PRO A 41 15.34 -1.29 -0.28
N ALA A 42 16.57 -1.23 -0.78
CA ALA A 42 17.66 -2.05 -0.26
C ALA A 42 17.83 -1.86 1.26
N HIS A 43 18.11 -2.95 1.97
CA HIS A 43 18.24 -2.95 3.43
C HIS A 43 19.27 -1.93 3.91
N GLY A 44 18.88 -1.08 4.87
CA GLY A 44 19.76 -0.06 5.43
C GLY A 44 19.88 1.21 4.60
N THR A 45 19.13 1.33 3.49
CA THR A 45 18.96 2.62 2.78
C THR A 45 18.46 3.66 3.76
N ALA A 46 19.16 4.80 3.86
CA ALA A 46 18.78 5.86 4.79
C ALA A 46 17.38 6.39 4.44
N ALA A 47 16.54 6.60 5.45
CA ALA A 47 15.20 7.14 5.24
C ALA A 47 15.28 8.51 4.53
N PRO A 48 14.56 8.74 3.41
CA PRO A 48 14.44 10.06 2.78
C PRO A 48 13.71 11.05 3.72
N PRO A 49 13.67 12.36 3.37
CA PRO A 49 13.07 13.37 4.23
C PRO A 49 11.62 13.05 4.68
N TRP A 50 10.82 12.42 3.82
CA TRP A 50 9.43 12.07 4.16
C TRP A 50 9.37 10.97 5.22
N ASP A 51 10.08 9.87 5.01
CA ASP A 51 10.16 8.76 5.98
C ASP A 51 10.73 9.19 7.33
N ARG A 52 11.74 10.09 7.35
CA ARG A 52 12.27 10.64 8.60
C ARG A 52 11.23 11.46 9.36
N ARG A 53 10.40 12.24 8.66
CA ARG A 53 9.29 12.96 9.29
C ARG A 53 8.20 12.02 9.82
N ALA A 54 8.03 10.87 9.18
CA ALA A 54 7.15 9.81 9.66
C ALA A 54 7.74 8.99 10.82
N GLY A 55 9.00 9.25 11.20
CA GLY A 55 9.66 8.65 12.37
C GLY A 55 10.54 7.43 12.06
N PHE A 56 10.78 7.11 10.78
CA PHE A 56 11.60 5.97 10.37
C PHE A 56 13.07 6.33 10.24
N ARG A 57 13.95 5.36 10.50
CA ARG A 57 15.40 5.53 10.35
C ARG A 57 15.89 5.04 8.99
N THR A 58 15.28 3.98 8.46
CA THR A 58 15.63 3.44 7.14
C THR A 58 14.40 3.31 6.24
N ALA A 59 14.63 3.39 4.92
CA ALA A 59 13.56 3.33 3.92
C ALA A 59 12.90 1.94 3.84
N ASP A 60 13.68 0.87 4.09
CA ASP A 60 13.14 -0.48 4.16
C ASP A 60 12.28 -0.73 5.40
N GLU A 61 12.61 -0.10 6.53
CA GLU A 61 11.78 -0.07 7.75
C GLU A 61 10.44 0.63 7.47
N ALA A 62 10.48 1.78 6.80
CA ALA A 62 9.28 2.54 6.42
C ALA A 62 8.34 1.70 5.52
N MET A 63 8.87 1.13 4.43
CA MET A 63 8.04 0.39 3.48
C MET A 63 7.48 -0.93 4.03
N ARG A 64 8.23 -1.64 4.89
CA ARG A 64 7.70 -2.81 5.60
C ARG A 64 6.55 -2.42 6.54
N THR A 65 6.73 -1.31 7.26
CA THR A 65 5.69 -0.80 8.18
C THR A 65 4.44 -0.39 7.42
N ARG A 66 4.57 0.35 6.32
CA ARG A 66 3.44 0.79 5.47
C ARG A 66 2.73 -0.39 4.79
N ARG A 67 3.46 -1.42 4.34
CA ARG A 67 2.85 -2.68 3.86
C ARG A 67 2.00 -3.33 4.95
N ASP A 68 2.50 -3.37 6.18
CA ASP A 68 1.74 -3.90 7.31
C ASP A 68 0.52 -3.05 7.69
N GLU A 69 0.61 -1.72 7.54
CA GLU A 69 -0.53 -0.80 7.68
C GLU A 69 -1.60 -1.07 6.61
N ASP A 70 -1.20 -1.13 5.33
CA ASP A 70 -2.10 -1.42 4.20
C ASP A 70 -2.81 -2.77 4.37
N ARG A 71 -2.06 -3.82 4.74
CA ARG A 71 -2.64 -5.14 5.03
C ARG A 71 -3.71 -5.09 6.12
N ARG A 72 -3.49 -4.32 7.21
CA ARG A 72 -4.47 -4.16 8.29
C ARG A 72 -5.68 -3.35 7.85
N ALA A 73 -5.46 -2.27 7.10
CA ALA A 73 -6.53 -1.42 6.57
C ALA A 73 -7.43 -2.22 5.63
N LEU A 74 -6.86 -2.88 4.62
CA LEU A 74 -7.61 -3.70 3.67
C LEU A 74 -8.29 -4.90 4.33
N GLY A 75 -7.65 -5.52 5.33
CA GLY A 75 -8.28 -6.56 6.15
C GLY A 75 -9.53 -6.07 6.87
N THR A 76 -9.55 -4.82 7.34
CA THR A 76 -10.74 -4.19 7.95
C THR A 76 -11.87 -3.99 6.93
N LEU A 77 -11.53 -3.74 5.67
CA LEU A 77 -12.49 -3.57 4.57
C LEU A 77 -12.91 -4.90 3.92
N GLY A 78 -12.34 -6.04 4.36
CA GLY A 78 -12.54 -7.33 3.70
C GLY A 78 -11.95 -7.41 2.30
N ALA A 79 -10.96 -6.58 1.97
CA ALA A 79 -10.25 -6.56 0.70
C ALA A 79 -8.88 -7.27 0.81
N HIS A 80 -8.31 -7.64 -0.33
CA HIS A 80 -7.01 -8.31 -0.42
C HIS A 80 -5.96 -7.40 -1.05
N ALA A 81 -4.77 -7.38 -0.46
CA ALA A 81 -3.62 -6.65 -0.99
C ALA A 81 -2.86 -7.48 -2.01
N VAL A 82 -2.44 -6.85 -3.10
CA VAL A 82 -1.39 -7.32 -4.02
C VAL A 82 -0.39 -6.19 -4.15
N TRP A 83 0.85 -6.43 -3.76
CA TRP A 83 1.91 -5.42 -3.84
C TRP A 83 2.82 -5.70 -5.02
N LEU A 84 3.05 -4.68 -5.85
CA LEU A 84 4.10 -4.72 -6.86
C LEU A 84 5.40 -4.19 -6.25
N ASP A 85 6.53 -4.58 -6.84
CA ASP A 85 7.85 -4.26 -6.30
C ASP A 85 8.48 -2.98 -6.91
N PHE A 86 7.67 -2.11 -7.52
CA PHE A 86 8.16 -0.82 -7.98
C PHE A 86 8.43 0.12 -6.81
N LEU A 87 9.52 0.87 -6.90
CA LEU A 87 9.86 1.90 -5.92
C LEU A 87 9.12 3.20 -6.26
N ASP A 88 8.68 3.88 -5.21
CA ASP A 88 8.25 5.28 -5.25
C ASP A 88 9.43 6.18 -5.68
N ASP A 89 9.14 7.32 -6.31
CA ASP A 89 10.16 8.24 -6.84
C ASP A 89 11.11 8.76 -5.75
N GLN A 90 10.65 8.81 -4.50
CA GLN A 90 11.45 9.23 -3.36
C GLN A 90 12.61 8.27 -3.03
N TYR A 91 12.56 7.05 -3.54
CA TYR A 91 13.58 6.01 -3.35
C TYR A 91 14.43 5.77 -4.59
N ASP A 92 14.10 6.43 -5.71
CA ASP A 92 14.91 6.31 -6.91
C ASP A 92 16.27 6.98 -6.68
N THR A 93 17.32 6.35 -7.19
CA THR A 93 18.65 6.97 -7.17
C THR A 93 18.78 7.72 -8.50
N PRO A 94 19.19 8.99 -8.51
CA PRO A 94 19.45 9.67 -9.78
C PRO A 94 20.48 8.93 -10.64
#